data_AF-A0A3A0EK37-F1
#
_entry.id   AF-A0A3A0EK37-F1
#
_cell.length_a   1.000
_cell.length_b   1.000
_cell.length_c   1.000
_cell.angle_alpha   90.00
_cell.angle_beta   90.00
_cell.angle_gamma   90.00
#
_symmetry.space_group_name_H-M   'P 1'
#
loop_
_entity.id
_entity.type
_entity.pdbx_description
1 polymer ?
#
loop_
_entity_poly.entity_id
_entity_poly.type
_entity_poly.pdbx_seq_one_letter_code
_entity_poly.pdbx_strand_id
1 'polypeptide(L)'
;MSNIAKILKQEITRLARKEVRAAQVKTTSATAQQRREIANLKSQVASLQGQVTTLKRELKKAGAVSEPEAATKQVRFVPKGLVSTRKRLGLSAADLAKMMGVSAQTVYNWERGATNPRADQQAKLASLRHVGKRQVQAHLATV
;
A
#
# COMPACT_ATOMS: atom_id res chain seq x y z
N MET A 1 52.01 55.73 -18.15
CA MET A 1 50.59 56.07 -17.92
C MET A 1 49.80 54.78 -17.84
N SER A 2 49.01 54.57 -16.79
CA SER A 2 48.20 53.36 -16.62
C SER A 2 47.13 53.28 -17.70
N ASN A 3 47.00 52.12 -18.34
CA ASN A 3 46.04 51.91 -19.42
C ASN A 3 44.63 51.76 -18.82
N ILE A 4 43.86 52.85 -18.77
CA ILE A 4 42.52 52.95 -18.18
C ILE A 4 41.57 51.88 -18.74
N ALA A 5 41.66 51.56 -20.03
CA ALA A 5 40.85 50.51 -20.65
C ALA A 5 41.12 49.12 -20.05
N LYS A 6 42.36 48.84 -19.64
CA LYS A 6 42.73 47.59 -18.97
C LYS A 6 42.09 47.50 -17.59
N ILE A 7 42.13 48.59 -16.82
CA ILE A 7 41.54 48.66 -15.47
C ILE A 7 40.02 48.49 -15.54
N LEU A 8 39.34 49.17 -16.47
CA LEU A 8 37.89 49.04 -16.64
C LEU A 8 37.48 47.61 -17.03
N LYS A 9 38.19 46.96 -17.95
CA LYS A 9 37.91 45.55 -18.33
C LYS A 9 38.09 44.59 -17.14
N GLN A 10 39.11 44.82 -16.32
CA GLN A 10 39.32 44.04 -15.10
C GLN A 10 38.18 44.23 -14.11
N GLU A 11 37.71 45.47 -13.94
CA GLU A 11 36.63 45.79 -13.01
C GLU A 11 35.27 45.24 -13.49
N ILE A 12 34.97 45.34 -14.79
CA ILE A 12 33.79 44.70 -15.41
C ILE A 12 33.83 43.18 -15.18
N THR A 13 34.98 42.55 -15.40
CA THR A 13 35.12 41.09 -15.19
C THR A 13 34.94 40.73 -13.72
N ARG A 14 35.47 41.54 -12.81
CA ARG A 14 35.34 41.34 -11.35
C ARG A 14 33.88 41.43 -10.92
N LEU A 15 33.15 42.45 -11.37
CA LEU A 15 31.73 42.63 -11.08
C LEU A 15 30.88 41.54 -11.71
N ALA A 16 31.10 41.20 -12.98
CA ALA A 16 30.37 40.11 -13.65
C ALA A 16 30.55 38.77 -12.90
N ARG A 17 31.78 38.44 -12.47
CA ARG A 17 32.02 37.23 -11.66
C ARG A 17 31.34 37.28 -10.30
N LYS A 18 31.27 38.46 -9.67
CA LYS A 18 30.59 38.66 -8.40
C LYS A 18 29.08 38.41 -8.54
N GLU A 19 28.45 38.98 -9.55
CA GLU A 19 27.02 38.82 -9.81
C GLU A 19 26.66 37.38 -10.19
N VAL A 20 27.45 36.72 -11.05
CA VAL A 20 27.25 35.30 -11.39
C VAL A 20 27.34 34.40 -10.16
N ARG A 21 28.32 34.64 -9.28
CA ARG A 21 28.43 33.89 -8.02
C ARG A 21 27.23 34.15 -7.11
N ALA A 22 26.81 35.41 -6.96
CA ALA A 22 25.66 35.76 -6.12
C ALA A 22 24.37 35.06 -6.59
N ALA A 23 24.15 34.99 -7.91
CA ALA A 23 23.02 34.27 -8.49
C ALA A 23 23.12 32.75 -8.29
N GLN A 24 24.32 32.17 -8.41
CA GLN A 24 24.53 30.72 -8.39
C GLN A 24 24.61 30.12 -6.97
N VAL A 25 24.94 30.90 -5.94
CA VAL A 25 25.00 30.41 -4.54
C VAL A 25 23.65 29.87 -4.07
N LYS A 26 22.53 30.52 -4.42
CA LYS A 26 21.19 30.05 -4.02
C LYS A 26 20.83 28.72 -4.68
N THR A 27 21.21 28.52 -5.93
CA THR A 27 20.88 27.29 -6.67
C THR A 27 21.77 26.13 -6.25
N THR A 28 23.05 26.37 -5.97
CA THR A 28 23.95 25.33 -5.45
C THR A 28 23.58 24.91 -4.03
N SER A 29 23.17 25.84 -3.16
CA SER A 29 22.68 25.51 -1.82
C SER A 29 21.39 24.69 -1.88
N ALA A 30 20.43 25.08 -2.73
CA ALA A 30 19.20 24.32 -2.94
C ALA A 30 19.49 22.90 -3.48
N THR A 31 20.40 22.77 -4.44
CA THR A 31 20.79 21.47 -5.01
C THR A 31 21.45 20.58 -3.95
N ALA A 32 22.32 21.13 -3.10
CA ALA A 32 22.96 20.39 -2.02
C ALA A 32 21.92 19.91 -0.99
N GLN A 33 20.95 20.75 -0.64
CA GLN A 33 19.86 20.40 0.26
C GLN A 33 18.98 19.28 -0.32
N GLN A 34 18.56 19.40 -1.57
CA GLN A 34 17.78 18.37 -2.27
C GLN A 34 18.51 17.02 -2.32
N ARG A 35 19.82 17.02 -2.58
CA ARG A 35 20.62 15.78 -2.58
C ARG A 35 20.64 15.12 -1.21
N ARG A 36 20.70 15.89 -0.12
CA ARG A 36 20.63 15.37 1.26
C ARG A 36 19.24 14.79 1.56
N GLU A 37 18.19 15.47 1.16
CA GLU A 37 16.80 15.00 1.32
C GLU A 37 16.57 13.71 0.54
N ILE A 38 17.03 13.62 -0.71
CA ILE A 38 16.95 12.39 -1.51
C ILE A 38 17.70 11.24 -0.84
N ALA A 39 18.88 11.49 -0.28
CA ALA A 39 19.63 10.46 0.44
C ALA A 39 18.88 9.95 1.68
N ASN A 40 18.26 10.87 2.44
CA ASN A 40 17.46 10.54 3.61
C ASN A 40 16.18 9.76 3.23
N LEU A 41 15.47 10.19 2.18
CA LEU A 41 14.31 9.45 1.69
C LEU A 41 14.68 8.04 1.21
N LYS A 42 15.81 7.91 0.50
CA LYS A 42 16.30 6.59 0.06
C LYS A 42 16.66 5.68 1.25
N SER A 43 17.28 6.21 2.30
CA SER A 43 17.60 5.41 3.50
C SER A 43 16.34 5.00 4.27
N GLN A 44 15.34 5.89 4.37
CA GLN A 44 14.03 5.57 4.95
C GLN A 44 13.31 4.47 4.15
N VAL A 45 13.30 4.57 2.82
CA VAL A 45 12.70 3.54 1.95
C VAL A 45 13.40 2.19 2.15
N ALA A 46 14.73 2.16 2.21
CA ALA A 46 15.48 0.92 2.47
C ALA A 46 15.16 0.33 3.85
N SER A 47 15.05 1.16 4.89
CA SER A 47 14.66 0.73 6.24
C SER A 47 13.25 0.14 6.27
N LEU A 48 12.27 0.82 5.67
CA LEU A 48 10.89 0.34 5.59
C LEU A 48 10.78 -0.96 4.80
N GLN A 49 11.52 -1.09 3.69
CA GLN A 49 11.58 -2.34 2.93
C GLN A 49 12.13 -3.48 3.79
N GLY A 50 13.18 -3.24 4.58
CA GLY A 50 13.72 -4.20 5.55
C GLY A 50 12.73 -4.58 6.67
N GLN A 51 11.94 -3.62 7.15
CA GLN A 51 10.87 -3.90 8.12
C GLN A 51 9.77 -4.75 7.48
N VAL A 52 9.35 -4.43 6.25
CA VAL A 52 8.34 -5.20 5.53
C VAL A 52 8.80 -6.64 5.27
N THR A 53 10.06 -6.86 4.89
CA THR A 53 10.58 -8.23 4.69
C THR A 53 10.64 -9.00 6.00
N THR A 54 11.04 -8.35 7.08
CA THR A 54 11.04 -8.92 8.44
C THR A 54 9.63 -9.30 8.88
N LEU A 55 8.67 -8.37 8.77
CA LEU A 55 7.27 -8.61 9.10
C LEU A 55 6.64 -9.70 8.22
N LYS A 56 6.95 -9.73 6.92
CA LYS A 56 6.50 -10.84 6.04
C LYS A 56 7.08 -12.18 6.48
N ARG A 57 8.33 -12.22 6.92
CA ARG A 57 8.96 -13.43 7.45
C ARG A 57 8.34 -13.86 8.78
N GLU A 58 8.08 -12.91 9.67
CA GLU A 58 7.40 -13.16 10.94
C GLU A 58 5.96 -13.61 10.73
N LEU A 59 5.22 -13.01 9.79
CA LEU A 59 3.89 -13.46 9.40
C LEU A 59 3.93 -14.87 8.80
N LYS A 60 4.91 -15.18 7.95
CA LYS A 60 5.12 -16.53 7.43
C LYS A 60 5.46 -17.52 8.55
N LYS A 61 6.28 -17.12 9.53
CA LYS A 61 6.61 -17.95 10.69
C LYS A 61 5.41 -18.13 11.62
N ALA A 62 4.63 -17.10 11.88
CA ALA A 62 3.39 -17.17 12.66
C ALA A 62 2.33 -18.01 11.93
N GLY A 63 2.26 -17.93 10.60
CA GLY A 63 1.45 -18.80 9.76
C GLY A 63 1.94 -20.26 9.78
N ALA A 64 3.26 -20.49 9.78
CA ALA A 64 3.86 -21.83 9.91
C ALA A 64 3.74 -22.42 11.34
N VAL A 65 3.56 -21.57 12.36
CA VAL A 65 3.26 -21.97 13.75
C VAL A 65 1.74 -22.05 14.01
N SER A 66 0.92 -21.77 12.99
CA SER A 66 -0.55 -21.90 13.03
C SER A 66 -1.06 -23.02 12.12
N GLU A 67 -0.32 -24.12 12.01
CA GLU A 67 -0.97 -25.42 11.92
C GLU A 67 -0.99 -26.00 13.34
N PRO A 68 -2.04 -25.77 14.13
CA PRO A 68 -2.51 -26.94 14.85
C PRO A 68 -2.83 -27.97 13.75
N GLU A 69 -2.39 -29.19 13.97
CA GLU A 69 -2.87 -30.39 13.31
C GLU A 69 -4.39 -30.54 13.59
N ALA A 70 -5.18 -29.57 13.14
CA ALA A 70 -6.61 -29.60 13.15
C ALA A 70 -6.97 -30.20 11.81
N ALA A 71 -7.11 -31.52 11.85
CA ALA A 71 -7.93 -32.34 10.97
C ALA A 71 -8.73 -31.51 9.98
N THR A 72 -8.57 -31.84 8.69
CA THR A 72 -9.44 -31.54 7.55
C THR A 72 -10.94 -31.58 7.89
N LYS A 73 -11.42 -30.64 8.71
CA LYS A 73 -12.82 -30.37 8.92
C LYS A 73 -13.20 -29.59 7.68
N GLN A 74 -13.61 -30.32 6.66
CA GLN A 74 -14.34 -29.75 5.54
C GLN A 74 -15.35 -28.75 6.11
N VAL A 75 -15.08 -27.46 5.92
CA VAL A 75 -15.93 -26.41 6.46
C VAL A 75 -17.23 -26.50 5.67
N ARG A 76 -18.21 -27.21 6.22
CA ARG A 76 -19.51 -27.41 5.59
C ARG A 76 -20.11 -26.04 5.29
N PHE A 77 -20.27 -25.72 4.01
CA PHE A 77 -20.96 -24.52 3.59
C PHE A 77 -22.44 -24.64 4.00
N VAL A 78 -22.94 -23.63 4.71
CA VAL A 78 -24.34 -23.54 5.13
C VAL A 78 -24.91 -22.23 4.58
N PRO A 79 -25.90 -22.28 3.66
CA PRO A 79 -26.52 -21.09 3.06
C PRO A 79 -27.01 -20.07 4.10
N LYS A 80 -27.69 -20.55 5.16
CA LYS A 80 -28.17 -19.68 6.26
C LYS A 80 -27.03 -18.97 7.00
N GLY A 81 -25.86 -19.61 7.11
CA GLY A 81 -24.67 -19.04 7.73
C GLY A 81 -24.02 -17.94 6.89
N LEU A 82 -24.17 -18.00 5.56
CA LEU A 82 -23.73 -16.93 4.66
C LEU A 82 -24.59 -15.67 4.88
N VAL A 83 -25.91 -15.83 4.93
CA VAL A 83 -26.85 -14.73 5.15
C VAL A 83 -26.61 -14.05 6.51
N SER A 84 -26.40 -14.83 7.58
CA SER A 84 -26.13 -14.26 8.91
C SER A 84 -24.80 -13.51 8.94
N THR A 85 -23.76 -14.04 8.29
CA THR A 85 -22.45 -13.39 8.19
C THR A 85 -22.55 -12.08 7.40
N ARG A 86 -23.28 -12.09 6.27
CA ARG A 86 -23.51 -10.89 5.46
C ARG A 86 -24.25 -9.81 6.23
N LYS A 87 -25.33 -10.17 6.94
CA LYS A 87 -26.10 -9.24 7.78
C LYS A 87 -25.26 -8.68 8.94
N ARG A 88 -24.47 -9.52 9.62
CA ARG A 88 -23.55 -9.09 10.69
C ARG A 88 -22.52 -8.08 10.19
N LEU A 89 -22.01 -8.27 8.98
CA LEU A 89 -21.05 -7.36 8.34
C LEU A 89 -21.71 -6.13 7.69
N GLY A 90 -23.04 -6.07 7.62
CA GLY A 90 -23.77 -4.97 6.98
C GLY A 90 -23.53 -4.88 5.47
N LEU A 91 -23.26 -6.01 4.82
CA LEU A 91 -22.93 -6.08 3.40
C LEU A 91 -24.18 -6.31 2.53
N SER A 92 -24.25 -5.67 1.37
CA SER A 92 -25.17 -6.13 0.32
C SER A 92 -24.61 -7.40 -0.35
N ALA A 93 -25.47 -8.16 -1.02
CA ALA A 93 -25.01 -9.33 -1.79
C ALA A 93 -24.07 -8.91 -2.93
N ALA A 94 -24.27 -7.72 -3.50
CA ALA A 94 -23.41 -7.15 -4.54
C ALA A 94 -22.03 -6.78 -3.99
N ASP A 95 -21.94 -6.21 -2.79
CA ASP A 95 -20.65 -5.84 -2.19
C ASP A 95 -19.86 -7.08 -1.78
N LEU A 96 -20.55 -8.10 -1.26
CA LEU A 96 -19.93 -9.40 -1.00
C LEU A 96 -19.44 -10.04 -2.30
N ALA A 97 -20.19 -9.91 -3.39
CA ALA A 97 -19.80 -10.42 -4.70
C ALA A 97 -18.55 -9.73 -5.24
N LYS A 98 -18.48 -8.39 -5.14
CA LYS A 98 -17.29 -7.59 -5.49
C LYS A 98 -16.05 -8.03 -4.71
N MET A 99 -16.19 -8.19 -3.40
CA MET A 99 -15.10 -8.65 -2.54
C MET A 99 -14.60 -10.06 -2.89
N MET A 100 -15.52 -10.93 -3.32
CA MET A 100 -15.22 -12.32 -3.66
C MET A 100 -14.83 -12.50 -5.13
N GLY A 101 -14.92 -11.46 -5.97
CA GLY A 101 -14.67 -11.54 -7.41
C GLY A 101 -15.68 -12.40 -8.18
N VAL A 102 -16.93 -12.48 -7.70
CA VAL A 102 -18.02 -13.23 -8.33
C VAL A 102 -19.17 -12.31 -8.71
N SER A 103 -20.10 -12.79 -9.54
CA SER A 103 -21.32 -12.03 -9.82
C SER A 103 -22.27 -12.04 -8.62
N ALA A 104 -23.07 -10.97 -8.48
CA ALA A 104 -24.09 -10.89 -7.43
C ALA A 104 -25.08 -12.06 -7.50
N GLN A 105 -25.39 -12.54 -8.71
CA GLN A 105 -26.27 -13.69 -8.94
C GLN A 105 -25.72 -14.97 -8.29
N THR A 106 -24.41 -15.20 -8.35
CA THR A 106 -23.78 -16.35 -7.72
C THR A 106 -23.94 -16.32 -6.20
N VAL A 107 -23.79 -15.14 -5.58
CA VAL A 107 -24.02 -14.97 -4.14
C VAL A 107 -25.47 -15.25 -3.78
N TYR A 108 -26.44 -14.75 -4.54
CA TYR A 108 -27.85 -15.06 -4.31
C TYR A 108 -28.15 -16.56 -4.46
N ASN A 109 -27.55 -17.24 -5.44
CA ASN A 109 -27.71 -18.68 -5.61
C ASN A 109 -27.13 -19.46 -4.42
N TRP A 110 -26.02 -19.01 -3.84
CA TRP A 110 -25.45 -19.59 -2.62
C TRP A 110 -26.32 -19.34 -1.39
N GLU A 111 -26.87 -18.14 -1.23
CA GLU A 111 -27.79 -17.82 -0.12
C GLU A 111 -29.08 -18.64 -0.18
N ARG A 112 -29.56 -18.94 -1.39
CA ARG A 112 -30.73 -19.80 -1.63
C ARG A 112 -30.40 -21.29 -1.56
N GLY A 113 -29.12 -21.67 -1.51
CA GLY A 113 -28.67 -23.07 -1.53
C GLY A 113 -28.82 -23.76 -2.89
N ALA A 114 -29.02 -23.00 -3.97
CA ALA A 114 -29.15 -23.54 -5.32
C ALA A 114 -27.80 -24.05 -5.87
N THR A 115 -26.69 -23.45 -5.44
CA THR A 115 -25.34 -23.88 -5.79
C THR A 115 -24.43 -23.79 -4.56
N ASN A 116 -23.36 -24.58 -4.56
CA ASN A 116 -22.34 -24.55 -3.51
C ASN A 116 -21.07 -23.85 -4.00
N PRO A 117 -20.43 -22.99 -3.19
CA PRO A 117 -19.14 -22.38 -3.52
C PRO A 117 -18.04 -23.45 -3.64
N ARG A 118 -17.06 -23.19 -4.52
CA ARG A 118 -15.87 -24.05 -4.66
C ARG A 118 -15.01 -24.00 -3.40
N ALA A 119 -14.10 -24.98 -3.22
CA ALA A 119 -13.23 -25.07 -2.04
C ALA A 119 -12.49 -23.74 -1.73
N ASP A 120 -11.92 -23.09 -2.75
CA ASP A 120 -11.23 -21.80 -2.60
C ASP A 120 -12.17 -20.68 -2.12
N GLN A 121 -13.42 -20.69 -2.60
CA GLN A 121 -14.44 -19.72 -2.21
C GLN A 121 -14.97 -20.01 -0.81
N GLN A 122 -15.07 -21.27 -0.41
CA GLN A 122 -15.42 -21.66 0.96
C GLN A 122 -14.36 -21.22 1.96
N ALA A 123 -13.07 -21.37 1.65
CA ALA A 123 -11.98 -20.88 2.49
C ALA A 123 -12.03 -19.34 2.65
N LYS A 124 -12.28 -18.61 1.56
CA LYS A 124 -12.48 -17.15 1.59
C LYS A 124 -13.73 -16.74 2.40
N LEU A 125 -14.83 -17.48 2.30
CA LEU A 125 -16.02 -17.24 3.12
C LEU A 125 -15.81 -17.56 4.60
N ALA A 126 -14.98 -18.57 4.91
CA ALA A 126 -14.63 -18.93 6.27
C ALA A 126 -13.75 -17.87 6.94
N SER A 127 -12.79 -17.28 6.21
CA SER A 127 -11.97 -16.19 6.74
C SER A 127 -12.82 -14.96 7.08
N LEU A 128 -13.83 -14.62 6.26
CA LEU A 128 -14.78 -13.53 6.53
C LEU A 128 -15.56 -13.69 7.85
N ARG A 129 -15.66 -14.90 8.41
CA ARG A 129 -16.30 -15.10 9.73
C ARG A 129 -15.49 -14.43 10.85
N HIS A 130 -14.17 -14.35 10.70
CA HIS A 130 -13.24 -13.84 11.71
C HIS A 130 -12.94 -12.35 11.55
N VAL A 131 -13.37 -11.74 10.45
CA VAL A 131 -13.14 -10.32 10.13
C VAL A 131 -14.27 -9.46 10.71
N GLY A 132 -13.93 -8.28 11.23
CA GLY A 132 -14.87 -7.29 11.77
C GLY A 132 -15.44 -6.34 10.72
N LYS A 133 -16.65 -5.81 10.96
CA LYS A 133 -17.38 -4.88 10.06
C LYS A 133 -16.53 -3.72 9.54
N ARG A 134 -15.68 -3.14 10.39
CA ARG A 134 -14.80 -2.01 10.04
C ARG A 134 -13.76 -2.36 8.96
N GLN A 135 -13.14 -3.53 9.06
CA GLN A 135 -12.12 -3.97 8.10
C GLN A 135 -12.74 -4.26 6.73
N VAL A 136 -13.92 -4.87 6.72
CA VAL A 136 -14.65 -5.18 5.49
C VAL A 136 -15.07 -3.89 4.76
N GLN A 137 -15.56 -2.89 5.49
CA GLN A 137 -15.93 -1.59 4.89
C GLN A 137 -14.71 -0.81 4.38
N ALA A 138 -13.58 -0.84 5.10
CA ALA A 138 -12.34 -0.23 4.64
C ALA A 138 -11.83 -0.88 3.34
N HIS A 139 -11.94 -2.21 3.22
CA HIS A 139 -11.62 -2.93 1.99
C HIS A 139 -12.52 -2.54 0.83
N LEU A 140 -13.82 -2.37 1.06
CA LEU A 140 -14.76 -1.92 0.02
C LEU A 140 -14.57 -0.47 -0.40
N ALA A 141 -14.05 0.41 0.47
CA ALA A 141 -13.75 1.79 0.10
C ALA A 141 -12.49 1.90 -0.77
N THR A 142 -11.63 0.88 -0.75
CA THR A 142 -10.37 0.84 -1.49
C THR A 142 -10.51 0.14 -2.86
N VAL A 143 -11.57 -0.64 -3.07
CA VAL A 143 -11.86 -1.41 -4.29
C VAL A 143 -12.85 -0.65 -5.17
#